data_AF-K1XAB7-F1
#
_entry.id   AF-K1XAB7-F1
#
_cell.length_a   1.000
_cell.length_b   1.000
_cell.length_c   1.000
_cell.angle_alpha   90.00
_cell.angle_beta   90.00
_cell.angle_gamma   90.00
#
_symmetry.space_group_name_H-M   'P 1'
#
loop_
_entity.id
_entity.type
_entity.pdbx_description
1 polymer ?
#
loop_
_entity_poly.entity_id
_entity_poly.type
_entity_poly.pdbx_seq_one_letter_code
_entity_poly.pdbx_strand_id
1 'polypeptide(L)'
;GGFLDNIPRIVPGPCRAVIRKGTWPTPPVFDLIREMGNIEEKEMLRVFNMGIGMMLIVAEKDQAEILERLEMLGEKAYAIGIIEKRENDRPTVSFV
;
A
#
# COMPACT_ATOMS: atom_id res chain seq x y z
N GLY A 1 -8.18 3.69 9.05
CA GLY A 1 -7.35 2.52 9.43
C GLY A 1 -6.82 1.73 8.25
N GLY A 2 -6.84 2.29 7.03
CA GLY A 2 -6.25 1.72 5.82
C GLY A 2 -4.83 2.25 5.59
N PHE A 3 -4.44 2.42 4.33
CA PHE A 3 -3.08 2.82 3.94
C PHE A 3 -2.63 4.12 4.61
N LEU A 4 -3.47 5.17 4.52
CA LEU A 4 -3.11 6.51 5.01
C LEU A 4 -2.90 6.57 6.53
N ASP A 5 -3.52 5.68 7.30
CA ASP A 5 -3.39 5.65 8.76
C ASP A 5 -2.36 4.62 9.25
N ASN A 6 -2.09 3.55 8.48
CA ASN A 6 -1.20 2.46 8.90
C ASN A 6 0.25 2.72 8.49
N ILE A 7 0.51 3.19 7.27
CA ILE A 7 1.87 3.38 6.77
C ILE A 7 2.67 4.39 7.60
N PRO A 8 2.13 5.55 8.02
CA PRO A 8 2.89 6.51 8.83
C PRO A 8 3.35 5.96 10.19
N ARG A 9 2.81 4.83 10.67
CA ARG A 9 3.21 4.20 11.93
C ARG A 9 4.54 3.44 11.82
N ILE A 10 4.90 3.04 10.61
CA ILE A 10 6.10 2.22 10.34
C ILE A 10 7.14 2.95 9.49
N VAL A 11 6.77 4.05 8.81
CA VAL A 11 7.68 4.85 7.99
C VAL A 11 8.26 6.02 8.80
N PRO A 12 9.60 6.12 8.97
CA PRO A 12 10.23 7.22 9.70
C PRO A 12 9.96 8.59 9.06
N GLY A 13 9.99 9.66 9.87
CA GLY A 13 9.74 11.04 9.43
C GLY A 13 10.57 11.52 8.22
N PRO A 14 11.87 11.18 8.10
CA PRO A 14 12.69 11.51 6.93
C PRO A 14 12.37 10.71 5.65
N CYS A 15 11.43 9.75 5.72
CA CYS A 15 11.08 8.85 4.63
C CYS A 15 9.61 9.03 4.22
N ARG A 16 9.29 8.64 2.99
CA ARG A 16 7.91 8.54 2.49
C ARG A 16 7.70 7.23 1.75
N ALA A 17 6.48 6.74 1.78
CA ALA A 17 6.03 5.61 0.98
C ALA A 17 5.38 6.12 -0.31
N VAL A 18 5.85 5.60 -1.44
CA VAL A 18 5.24 5.80 -2.75
C VAL A 18 4.56 4.51 -3.16
N ILE A 19 3.23 4.49 -3.10
CA ILE A 19 2.40 3.35 -3.44
C ILE A 19 1.99 3.46 -4.91
N ARG A 20 2.29 2.44 -5.70
CA ARG A 20 1.98 2.38 -7.13
C ARG A 20 0.62 1.71 -7.32
N LYS A 21 -0.39 2.45 -7.74
CA LYS A 21 -1.72 1.92 -8.03
C LYS A 21 -1.66 0.95 -9.21
N GLY A 22 -2.55 -0.06 -9.20
CA GLY A 22 -2.61 -1.07 -10.27
C GLY A 22 -1.53 -2.15 -10.21
N THR A 23 -0.66 -2.15 -9.19
CA THR A 23 0.33 -3.22 -8.97
C THR A 23 -0.25 -4.46 -8.29
N TRP A 24 -1.48 -4.37 -7.78
CA TRP A 24 -2.28 -5.49 -7.32
C TRP A 24 -3.73 -5.35 -7.81
N PRO A 25 -4.48 -6.45 -7.92
CA PRO A 25 -5.90 -6.39 -8.23
C PRO A 25 -6.68 -5.96 -6.99
N THR A 26 -7.31 -4.80 -7.06
CA THR A 26 -8.28 -4.37 -6.04
C THR A 26 -9.53 -5.25 -6.14
N PRO A 27 -9.99 -5.87 -5.03
CA PRO A 27 -11.21 -6.66 -5.04
C PRO A 27 -12.46 -5.85 -5.47
N PRO A 28 -13.34 -6.37 -6.35
CA PRO A 28 -14.49 -5.62 -6.89
C PRO A 28 -15.48 -5.09 -5.83
N VAL A 29 -15.50 -5.70 -4.64
CA VAL A 29 -16.34 -5.23 -3.53
C VAL A 29 -16.02 -3.78 -3.14
N PHE A 30 -14.78 -3.33 -3.29
CA PHE A 30 -14.41 -1.95 -2.96
C PHE A 30 -14.97 -0.94 -3.97
N ASP A 31 -15.05 -1.31 -5.25
CA ASP A 31 -15.70 -0.46 -6.26
C ASP A 31 -17.21 -0.34 -5.96
N LEU A 32 -17.86 -1.46 -5.62
CA LEU A 32 -19.27 -1.46 -5.21
C LEU A 32 -19.52 -0.59 -3.97
N ILE A 33 -18.69 -0.72 -2.94
CA ILE A 33 -18.78 0.10 -1.72
C ILE A 33 -18.61 1.59 -2.06
N ARG A 34 -17.62 1.92 -2.89
CA ARG A 34 -17.35 3.30 -3.31
C ARG A 34 -18.54 3.91 -4.04
N GLU A 35 -19.09 3.18 -5.01
CA GLU A 35 -20.22 3.62 -5.83
C GLU A 35 -21.50 3.77 -5.00
N MET A 36 -21.87 2.76 -4.21
CA MET A 36 -23.08 2.79 -3.40
C MET A 36 -23.03 3.83 -2.28
N GLY A 37 -21.84 4.05 -1.70
CA GLY A 37 -21.64 5.02 -0.63
C GLY A 37 -21.31 6.43 -1.10
N ASN A 38 -21.13 6.64 -2.41
CA ASN A 38 -20.60 7.89 -3.00
C ASN A 38 -19.34 8.38 -2.25
N ILE A 39 -18.37 7.48 -2.03
CA ILE A 39 -17.18 7.72 -1.22
C ILE A 39 -16.02 8.18 -2.11
N GLU A 40 -15.31 9.23 -1.70
CA GLU A 40 -14.09 9.66 -2.38
C GLU A 40 -12.98 8.59 -2.32
N GLU A 41 -12.18 8.45 -3.37
CA GLU A 41 -11.07 7.47 -3.43
C GLU A 41 -10.09 7.64 -2.25
N LYS A 42 -9.81 8.89 -1.86
CA LYS A 42 -8.94 9.17 -0.71
C LYS A 42 -9.49 8.61 0.59
N GLU A 43 -10.80 8.69 0.80
CA GLU A 43 -11.45 8.13 1.98
C GLU A 43 -11.50 6.60 1.92
N MET A 44 -11.68 6.02 0.72
CA MET A 44 -11.55 4.57 0.52
C MET A 44 -10.18 4.06 0.97
N LEU A 45 -9.10 4.75 0.57
CA LEU A 45 -7.72 4.43 0.95
C LEU A 45 -7.41 4.71 2.44
N ARG A 46 -8.17 5.60 3.07
CA ARG A 46 -8.05 5.89 4.50
C ARG A 46 -8.75 4.87 5.37
N VAL A 47 -9.91 4.37 4.94
CA VAL A 47 -10.76 3.49 5.75
C VAL A 47 -10.47 2.02 5.49
N PHE A 48 -10.37 1.62 4.22
CA PHE A 48 -10.28 0.23 3.80
C PHE A 48 -8.85 -0.21 3.48
N ASN A 49 -8.65 -1.53 3.50
CA ASN A 49 -7.38 -2.16 3.15
C ASN A 49 -7.16 -2.29 1.63
N MET A 50 -8.18 -2.01 0.81
CA MET A 50 -8.16 -2.08 -0.66
C MET A 50 -7.55 -3.38 -1.23
N GLY A 51 -7.65 -4.50 -0.50
CA GLY A 51 -7.11 -5.81 -0.88
C GLY A 51 -5.72 -6.15 -0.32
N ILE A 52 -5.07 -5.23 0.40
CA ILE A 52 -3.76 -5.46 1.04
C ILE A 52 -3.93 -5.60 2.55
N GLY A 53 -3.92 -6.83 3.04
CA GLY A 53 -4.06 -7.13 4.47
C GLY A 53 -2.81 -6.87 5.31
N MET A 54 -1.63 -7.01 4.70
CA MET A 54 -0.32 -6.85 5.35
C MET A 54 0.65 -6.15 4.41
N MET A 55 1.54 -5.32 4.96
CA MET A 55 2.62 -4.67 4.22
C MET A 55 3.96 -4.99 4.87
N LEU A 56 4.95 -5.33 4.05
CA LEU A 56 6.33 -5.54 4.46
C LEU A 56 7.20 -4.46 3.81
N ILE A 57 8.15 -3.91 4.59
CA ILE A 57 9.21 -3.04 4.08
C ILE A 57 10.49 -3.85 4.12
N VAL A 58 11.10 -4.05 2.95
CA VAL A 58 12.26 -4.92 2.75
C VAL A 58 13.33 -4.18 1.96
N ALA A 59 14.57 -4.65 2.01
CA ALA A 59 15.60 -4.12 1.12
C ALA A 59 15.28 -4.51 -0.33
N GLU A 60 15.54 -3.60 -1.27
CA GLU A 60 15.23 -3.79 -2.69
C GLU A 60 15.84 -5.08 -3.27
N LYS A 61 17.08 -5.38 -2.88
CA LYS A 61 17.79 -6.61 -3.29
C LYS A 61 17.13 -7.92 -2.83
N ASP A 62 16.34 -7.87 -1.75
CA ASP A 62 15.70 -9.05 -1.16
C ASP A 62 14.24 -9.21 -1.66
N GLN A 63 13.71 -8.23 -2.41
CA GLN A 63 12.31 -8.19 -2.84
C GLN A 63 11.89 -9.44 -3.62
N ALA A 64 12.68 -9.87 -4.61
CA ALA A 64 12.34 -11.00 -5.46
C ALA A 64 12.28 -12.31 -4.66
N GLU A 65 13.29 -12.55 -3.82
CA GLU A 65 13.35 -13.73 -2.95
C GLU A 65 12.16 -13.77 -1.97
N ILE A 66 11.82 -12.62 -1.38
CA ILE A 66 10.71 -12.56 -0.43
C ILE A 66 9.36 -12.83 -1.11
N LEU A 67 9.14 -12.32 -2.33
CA LEU A 67 7.93 -12.62 -3.10
C LEU A 67 7.82 -14.12 -3.40
N GLU A 68 8.90 -14.74 -3.86
CA GLU A 68 8.93 -16.19 -4.13
C GLU A 68 8.65 -17.00 -2.86
N ARG A 69 9.25 -16.63 -1.73
CA ARG A 69 9.01 -17.29 -0.44
C ARG A 69 7.56 -17.15 0.01
N LEU A 70 6.95 -15.97 -0.13
CA LEU A 70 5.54 -15.77 0.22
C LEU A 70 4.62 -16.64 -0.66
N GLU A 71 4.91 -16.73 -1.95
CA GLU A 71 4.17 -17.62 -2.86
C GLU A 71 4.30 -19.10 -2.44
N MET A 72 5.51 -19.57 -2.09
CA MET A 72 5.73 -20.93 -1.58
C MET A 72 4.98 -21.21 -0.26
N LEU A 73 4.73 -20.19 0.55
CA LEU A 73 3.92 -20.29 1.77
C LEU A 73 2.41 -20.23 1.50
N GLY A 74 2.00 -20.09 0.23
CA GLY A 74 0.59 -19.99 -0.17
C GLY A 74 0.01 -18.57 -0.08
N GLU A 75 0.85 -17.57 0.15
CA GLU A 75 0.44 -16.18 0.25
C GLU A 75 0.53 -15.47 -1.11
N LYS A 76 -0.43 -14.58 -1.38
CA LYS A 76 -0.43 -13.77 -2.60
C LYS A 76 0.15 -12.38 -2.30
N ALA A 77 1.40 -12.18 -2.69
CA ALA A 77 2.14 -10.94 -2.43
C ALA A 77 2.38 -10.11 -3.70
N TYR A 78 2.57 -8.80 -3.52
CA TYR A 78 2.76 -7.85 -4.61
C TYR A 78 3.84 -6.83 -4.26
N ALA A 79 4.62 -6.42 -5.26
CA ALA A 79 5.50 -5.26 -5.16
C ALA A 79 4.68 -3.98 -5.33
N ILE A 80 4.17 -3.43 -4.21
CA ILE A 80 3.17 -2.35 -4.24
C ILE A 80 3.74 -0.93 -4.27
N GLY A 81 5.04 -0.77 -4.08
CA GLY A 81 5.63 0.57 -3.93
C GLY A 81 7.07 0.55 -3.44
N ILE A 82 7.56 1.73 -3.06
CA ILE A 82 8.91 1.94 -2.55
C ILE A 82 8.91 2.91 -1.35
N ILE A 83 9.95 2.82 -0.54
CA ILE A 83 10.27 3.86 0.46
C ILE A 83 11.39 4.72 -0.12
N GLU A 84 11.22 6.03 -0.06
CA GLU A 84 12.22 7.00 -0.50
C GLU A 84 12.40 8.15 0.49
N LYS A 85 13.39 8.99 0.27
CA LYS A 85 13.63 10.18 1.09
C LYS A 85 12.45 11.15 0.96
N ARG A 86 11.98 11.69 2.09
CA ARG A 86 10.92 12.70 2.11
C ARG A 86 11.53 14.10 1.97
N GLU A 87 11.06 14.84 0.97
CA GLU A 87 11.27 16.29 0.87
C GLU A 87 10.34 17.02 1.83
N ASN A 88 10.71 18.23 2.30
CA ASN A 88 10.06 18.92 3.43
C ASN A 88 8.56 19.26 3.25
N ASP A 89 8.03 19.12 2.04
CA ASP A 89 6.66 19.43 1.62
C ASP A 89 5.86 18.20 1.14
N ARG A 90 6.50 17.02 1.07
CA ARG A 90 5.85 15.81 0.56
C ARG A 90 5.10 15.08 1.68
N PRO A 91 3.91 14.52 1.40
CA PRO A 91 3.22 13.68 2.37
C PRO A 91 4.05 12.42 2.66
N THR A 92 3.87 11.85 3.86
CA THR A 92 4.49 10.57 4.25
C THR A 92 4.03 9.41 3.36
N VAL A 93 2.85 9.52 2.75
CA VAL A 93 2.29 8.53 1.83
C VAL A 93 1.78 9.24 0.59
N SER A 94 2.18 8.77 -0.59
CA SER A 94 1.66 9.22 -1.89
C SER A 94 1.26 8.03 -2.74
N PHE A 95 0.19 8.20 -3.52
CA PHE A 95 -0.26 7.21 -4.50
C PHE A 95 0.07 7.72 -5.90
N VAL A 96 0.72 6.89 -6.71
CA VAL A 96 1.11 7.17 -8.11
C VAL A 96 0.54 6.13 -9.05
#